data_AF-A0A3N5PU87-F1
#
_entry.id   AF-A0A3N5PU87-F1
#
_cell.length_a   1.000
_cell.length_b   1.000
_cell.length_c   1.000
_cell.angle_alpha   90.00
_cell.angle_beta   90.00
_cell.angle_gamma   90.00
#
_symmetry.space_group_name_H-M   'P 1'
#
loop_
_entity.id
_entity.type
_entity.pdbx_description
1 polymer ?
#
loop_
_entity_poly.entity_id
_entity_poly.type
_entity_poly.pdbx_seq_one_letter_code
_entity_poly.pdbx_strand_id
1 'polypeptide(L)'
;MAVDKKAYDKAIREGLDFAWAGKWEKAVAAYRKALAQDASDPTVHSHLGLAYFELERFPDALEAYGQASRLSPDEPAPLARIAEIH
;
A
#
# COMPACT_ATOMS: atom_id res chain seq x y z
N MET A 1 -5.48 -22.10 -2.19
CA MET A 1 -5.02 -21.22 -3.29
C MET A 1 -3.59 -20.85 -2.95
N ALA A 2 -2.62 -21.23 -3.78
CA ALA A 2 -1.23 -20.89 -3.52
C ALA A 2 -1.03 -19.42 -3.92
N VAL A 3 -0.56 -18.59 -2.99
CA VAL A 3 -0.13 -17.22 -3.30
C VAL A 3 0.90 -17.33 -4.43
N ASP A 4 0.60 -16.75 -5.59
CA ASP A 4 1.58 -16.71 -6.68
C ASP A 4 2.62 -15.65 -6.33
N LYS A 5 3.60 -16.09 -5.55
CA LYS A 5 4.65 -15.23 -4.99
C LYS A 5 5.39 -14.46 -6.08
N LYS A 6 5.57 -15.05 -7.26
CA LYS A 6 6.18 -14.36 -8.42
C LYS A 6 5.30 -13.21 -8.93
N ALA A 7 3.99 -13.42 -9.05
CA ALA A 7 3.07 -12.37 -9.45
C ALA A 7 3.00 -11.25 -8.40
N TYR A 8 3.00 -11.61 -7.11
CA TYR A 8 3.09 -10.67 -5.99
C TYR A 8 4.37 -9.83 -6.05
N ASP A 9 5.55 -10.46 -6.10
CA ASP A 9 6.85 -9.79 -6.10
C ASP A 9 6.98 -8.83 -7.30
N LYS A 10 6.47 -9.26 -8.46
CA LYS A 10 6.43 -8.41 -9.65
C LYS A 10 5.55 -7.18 -9.43
N ALA A 11 4.33 -7.36 -8.92
CA ALA A 11 3.40 -6.27 -8.68
C ALA A 11 3.93 -5.26 -7.65
N ILE A 12 4.62 -5.72 -6.61
CA ILE A 12 5.28 -4.85 -5.64
C ILE A 12 6.41 -4.06 -6.27
N ARG A 13 7.27 -4.72 -7.05
CA ARG A 13 8.37 -4.03 -7.73
C ARG A 13 7.86 -2.99 -8.73
N GLU A 14 6.81 -3.29 -9.49
CA GLU A 14 6.17 -2.33 -10.38
C GLU A 14 5.56 -1.16 -9.62
N GLY A 15 4.91 -1.42 -8.48
CA GLY A 15 4.34 -0.37 -7.64
C GLY A 15 5.38 0.58 -7.06
N LEU A 16 6.51 0.02 -6.59
CA LEU A 16 7.64 0.81 -6.11
C LEU A 16 8.28 1.62 -7.25
N ASP A 17 8.50 1.04 -8.42
CA ASP A 17 9.04 1.76 -9.59
C ASP A 17 8.15 2.95 -9.98
N PHE A 18 6.82 2.73 -10.03
CA PHE A 18 5.88 3.82 -10.29
C PHE A 18 5.87 4.88 -9.19
N ALA A 19 5.98 4.50 -7.93
CA ALA A 19 6.07 5.44 -6.81
C ALA A 19 7.33 6.30 -6.91
N TRP A 20 8.49 5.69 -7.20
CA TRP A 20 9.75 6.40 -7.41
C TRP A 20 9.70 7.34 -8.63
N ALA A 21 8.92 6.98 -9.65
CA ALA A 21 8.66 7.82 -10.81
C ALA A 21 7.58 8.90 -10.59
N GLY A 22 7.02 9.03 -9.37
CA GLY A 22 5.92 9.96 -9.05
C GLY A 22 4.58 9.60 -9.70
N LYS A 23 4.45 8.40 -10.29
CA LYS A 23 3.24 7.92 -10.97
C LYS A 23 2.34 7.19 -9.98
N TRP A 24 1.88 7.91 -8.96
CA TRP A 24 1.13 7.35 -7.82
C TRP A 24 -0.12 6.57 -8.22
N GLU A 25 -0.89 7.02 -9.22
CA GLU A 25 -2.05 6.26 -9.72
C GLU A 25 -1.69 4.88 -10.27
N LYS A 26 -0.54 4.77 -10.95
CA LYS A 26 -0.06 3.48 -11.44
C LYS A 26 0.49 2.62 -10.31
N ALA A 27 1.12 3.25 -9.31
CA ALA A 27 1.57 2.58 -8.10
C ALA A 27 0.39 1.94 -7.35
N VAL A 28 -0.71 2.69 -7.17
CA VAL A 28 -1.98 2.19 -6.60
C VAL A 28 -2.46 0.95 -7.36
N ALA A 29 -2.52 1.01 -8.70
CA ALA A 29 -2.97 -0.12 -9.51
C ALA A 29 -2.07 -1.36 -9.35
N ALA A 30 -0.76 -1.17 -9.23
CA ALA A 30 0.21 -2.26 -9.02
C ALA A 30 0.11 -2.85 -7.61
N TYR A 31 0.01 -2.02 -6.56
CA TYR A 31 -0.19 -2.49 -5.18
C TYR A 31 -1.52 -3.24 -5.02
N ARG A 32 -2.60 -2.82 -5.69
CA ARG A 32 -3.86 -3.56 -5.70
C ARG A 32 -3.74 -4.95 -6.35
N LYS A 33 -2.87 -5.11 -7.35
CA LYS A 33 -2.57 -6.45 -7.91
C LYS A 33 -1.79 -7.32 -6.93
N ALA A 34 -0.87 -6.73 -6.17
CA ALA A 34 -0.16 -7.44 -5.10
C ALA A 34 -1.15 -7.89 -4.01
N LEU A 35 -2.06 -7.01 -3.59
CA LEU A 35 -3.14 -7.34 -2.64
C LEU A 35 -4.12 -8.40 -3.16
N ALA A 36 -4.27 -8.54 -4.48
CA ALA A 36 -5.07 -9.63 -5.06
C ALA A 36 -4.39 -11.00 -4.90
N GLN A 37 -3.07 -11.04 -4.70
CA GLN A 37 -2.33 -12.27 -4.39
C GLN A 37 -2.22 -12.51 -2.89
N ASP A 38 -1.91 -11.45 -2.14
CA ASP A 38 -1.84 -11.46 -0.68
C ASP A 38 -2.55 -10.22 -0.10
N ALA A 39 -3.83 -10.41 0.24
CA ALA A 39 -4.67 -9.34 0.78
C ALA A 39 -4.33 -8.97 2.23
N SER A 40 -3.54 -9.80 2.91
CA SER A 40 -3.23 -9.68 4.34
C SER A 40 -1.85 -9.09 4.58
N ASP A 41 -1.18 -8.60 3.54
CA ASP A 41 0.16 -8.06 3.65
C ASP A 41 0.14 -6.57 4.13
N PRO A 42 0.58 -6.29 5.36
CA PRO A 42 0.57 -4.94 5.94
C PRO A 42 1.50 -3.96 5.20
N THR A 43 2.60 -4.45 4.61
CA THR A 43 3.56 -3.63 3.87
C THR A 43 2.90 -3.06 2.60
N VAL A 44 2.10 -3.85 1.90
CA VAL A 44 1.41 -3.40 0.68
C VAL A 44 0.32 -2.39 1.00
N HIS A 45 -0.45 -2.61 2.07
CA HIS A 45 -1.44 -1.64 2.55
C HIS A 45 -0.77 -0.31 2.95
N SER A 46 0.42 -0.35 3.53
CA SER A 46 1.20 0.85 3.87
C SER A 46 1.66 1.61 2.61
N HIS A 47 2.17 0.90 1.61
CA HIS A 47 2.55 1.51 0.33
C HIS A 47 1.34 2.07 -0.43
N LEU A 48 0.19 1.39 -0.36
CA LEU A 48 -1.06 1.86 -0.94
C LEU A 48 -1.55 3.14 -0.24
N GLY A 49 -1.48 3.18 1.09
CA GLY A 49 -1.78 4.38 1.87
C GLY A 49 -0.90 5.57 1.50
N LEU A 50 0.41 5.35 1.32
CA LEU A 50 1.33 6.39 0.85
C LEU A 50 0.97 6.89 -0.55
N ALA A 51 0.68 5.97 -1.47
CA ALA A 51 0.30 6.36 -2.82
C ALA A 51 -1.01 7.16 -2.87
N TYR A 52 -1.98 6.84 -2.00
CA TYR A 52 -3.19 7.65 -1.87
C TYR A 52 -2.94 9.00 -1.21
N PHE A 53 -2.06 9.07 -0.21
CA PHE A 53 -1.68 10.33 0.44
C PHE A 53 -1.06 11.30 -0.58
N GLU A 54 -0.13 10.82 -1.40
CA GLU A 54 0.52 11.60 -2.46
C GLU A 54 -0.44 12.00 -3.59
N LEU A 55 -1.56 11.28 -3.75
CA LEU A 55 -2.66 11.65 -4.64
C LEU A 55 -3.67 12.61 -3.98
N GLU A 56 -3.39 13.09 -2.77
CA GLU A 56 -4.30 13.91 -1.95
C GLU A 56 -5.64 13.21 -1.64
N ARG A 57 -5.67 11.88 -1.78
CA ARG A 57 -6.82 11.02 -1.47
C ARG A 57 -6.76 10.56 -0.03
N PHE A 58 -6.81 11.53 0.87
CA PHE A 58 -6.69 11.29 2.32
C PHE A 58 -7.68 10.26 2.89
N PRO A 59 -8.97 10.22 2.47
CA PRO A 59 -9.91 9.20 2.97
C PRO A 59 -9.47 7.77 2.62
N ASP A 60 -9.02 7.55 1.37
CA ASP A 60 -8.53 6.25 0.92
C ASP A 60 -7.20 5.88 1.59
N ALA A 61 -6.33 6.88 1.82
CA ALA A 61 -5.06 6.70 2.52
C ALA A 61 -5.27 6.24 3.97
N LEU A 62 -6.21 6.88 4.69
CA LEU A 62 -6.57 6.50 6.06
C LEU A 62 -7.13 5.07 6.12
N GLU A 63 -7.97 4.67 5.16
CA GLU A 63 -8.49 3.30 5.10
C GLU A 63 -7.35 2.29 4.90
N ALA A 64 -6.46 2.53 3.93
CA ALA A 64 -5.33 1.65 3.64
C ALA A 64 -4.35 1.55 4.82
N TYR A 65 -3.96 2.67 5.42
CA TYR A 65 -3.12 2.65 6.62
C TYR A 65 -3.83 2.01 7.83
N GLY A 66 -5.14 2.18 7.94
CA GLY A 66 -5.94 1.50 8.95
C GLY A 66 -5.94 -0.01 8.79
N GLN A 67 -5.98 -0.52 7.55
CA GLN A 67 -5.83 -1.96 7.28
C GLN A 67 -4.42 -2.44 7.63
N ALA A 68 -3.38 -1.69 7.25
CA ALA A 68 -1.99 -2.03 7.60
C ALA A 68 -1.81 -2.16 9.13
N SER A 69 -2.31 -1.20 9.89
CA SER A 69 -2.23 -1.20 11.36
C SER A 69 -3.05 -2.34 12.01
N ARG A 70 -4.18 -2.72 11.41
CA ARG A 70 -4.97 -3.88 11.89
C ARG A 70 -4.26 -5.21 11.64
N LEU A 71 -3.54 -5.32 10.52
CA LEU A 71 -2.83 -6.54 10.11
C LEU A 71 -1.47 -6.67 10.83
N SER A 72 -0.79 -5.55 11.06
CA SER A 72 0.45 -5.47 11.83
C SER A 72 0.34 -4.37 12.88
N PRO A 73 -0.20 -4.69 14.07
CA PRO A 73 -0.27 -3.73 15.16
C PRO A 73 1.09 -3.34 15.73
N ASP A 74 2.16 -4.05 15.34
CA ASP A 74 3.54 -3.80 15.76
C ASP A 74 4.32 -2.87 14.80
N GLU A 75 3.76 -2.55 13.62
CA GLU A 75 4.39 -1.60 12.69
C GLU A 75 3.95 -0.15 13.01
N PRO A 76 4.86 0.72 13.51
CA PRO A 76 4.54 2.12 13.81
C PRO A 76 4.51 3.03 12.56
N ALA A 77 5.00 2.53 11.40
CA ALA A 77 5.13 3.32 10.17
C ALA A 77 3.82 3.91 9.61
N PRO A 78 2.66 3.21 9.62
CA PRO A 78 1.40 3.74 9.12
C PRO A 78 0.84 4.87 10.00
N LEU A 79 1.05 4.79 11.32
CA LEU A 79 0.46 5.70 12.31
C LEU A 79 1.00 7.12 12.21
N ALA A 80 2.29 7.28 11.90
CA ALA A 80 2.89 8.61 11.72
C ALA A 80 2.26 9.36 10.54
N ARG A 81 1.91 8.66 9.46
CA ARG A 81 1.26 9.25 8.28
C ARG A 81 -0.23 9.48 8.48
N ILE A 82 -0.92 8.61 9.22
CA ILE A 82 -2.30 8.85 9.66
C ILE A 82 -2.39 10.13 10.50
N ALA A 83 -1.44 10.33 11.42
CA ALA A 83 -1.41 11.50 12.30
C ALA A 83 -1.15 12.81 11.54
N GLU A 84 -0.49 12.76 10.38
CA GLU A 84 -0.22 13.91 9.50
C GLU A 84 -1.45 14.34 8.68
N ILE A 85 -2.47 13.50 8.56
CA ILE A 85 -3.72 13.77 7.82
C ILE A 85 -4.75 14.57 8.68
N HIS A 86 -4.47 14.81 9.96
CA HIS A 86 -5.33 15.54 10.91
C HIS A 86 -4.74 16.90 11.30
#